data_AF-A0A7K2Q6B8-F1
#
_entry.id   AF-A0A7K2Q6B8-F1
#
_cell.length_a   1.000
_cell.length_b   1.000
_cell.length_c   1.000
_cell.angle_alpha   90.00
_cell.angle_beta   90.00
_cell.angle_gamma   90.00
#
_symmetry.space_group_name_H-M   'P 1'
#
loop_
_entity.id
_entity.type
_entity.pdbx_description
1 polymer ?
#
loop_
_entity_poly.entity_id
_entity_poly.type
_entity_poly.pdbx_seq_one_letter_code
_entity_poly.pdbx_strand_id
1 'polypeptide(L)'
;MSDQADGERRISTRQAAELLGVKPATVYAYVSRGQLTSRRDPVGRGSSFDAREVEALALRSRREAAAPPGAELSVRTSLTLIEPDRYYFRGVDAVHLASRYRYEEVAEWLWTGTLPRGARFTAPPEALGAARRAVAALPEHSGPIDRLRVATAAAAVTDPLRFDLSEEAVLGSARCLVPTLVGALPEVGAAGWRGDGRLARQLWSRLTAREPDPDALAVLDLALTLLI
;
A
#
# COMPACT_ATOMS: atom_id res chain seq x y z
N MET A 1 3.58 -42.33 33.68
CA MET A 1 2.29 -42.92 33.26
C MET A 1 1.77 -42.07 32.12
N SER A 2 1.62 -42.71 30.95
CA SER A 2 1.61 -42.12 29.61
C SER A 2 0.56 -41.04 29.39
N ASP A 3 1.02 -39.86 28.97
CA ASP A 3 0.24 -38.89 28.20
C ASP A 3 0.56 -39.14 26.72
N GLN A 4 -0.14 -40.10 26.11
CA GLN A 4 0.09 -40.53 24.74
C GLN A 4 -0.84 -39.74 23.82
N ALA A 5 -0.30 -38.63 23.31
CA ALA A 5 -0.62 -37.94 22.06
C ALA A 5 -2.06 -38.08 21.53
N ASP A 6 -2.80 -36.97 21.58
CA ASP A 6 -3.96 -36.69 20.74
C ASP A 6 -3.54 -36.84 19.27
N GLY A 7 -3.67 -38.05 18.74
CA GLY A 7 -2.96 -38.51 17.56
C GLY A 7 -3.36 -37.73 16.32
N GLU A 8 -2.36 -37.15 15.64
CA GLU A 8 -2.46 -36.58 14.30
C GLU A 8 -3.24 -37.54 13.39
N ARG A 9 -4.54 -37.29 13.17
CA ARG A 9 -5.36 -38.14 12.31
C ARG A 9 -4.83 -38.03 10.89
N ARG A 10 -4.10 -39.06 10.46
CA ARG A 10 -3.53 -39.14 9.11
C ARG A 10 -4.54 -39.74 8.14
N ILE A 11 -4.64 -39.17 6.94
CA ILE A 11 -5.53 -39.64 5.87
C ILE A 11 -4.72 -40.00 4.62
N SER A 12 -5.25 -40.92 3.82
CA SER A 12 -4.62 -41.36 2.57
C SER A 12 -4.73 -40.31 1.46
N THR A 13 -3.93 -40.43 0.40
CA THR A 13 -4.04 -39.59 -0.80
C THR A 13 -5.45 -39.57 -1.39
N ARG A 14 -6.16 -40.70 -1.39
CA ARG A 14 -7.52 -40.79 -1.94
C ARG A 14 -8.50 -39.97 -1.09
N GLN A 15 -8.45 -40.12 0.22
CA GLN A 15 -9.30 -39.35 1.14
C GLN A 15 -8.99 -37.84 1.07
N ALA A 16 -7.70 -37.47 0.97
CA ALA A 16 -7.32 -36.08 0.80
C ALA A 16 -7.84 -35.49 -0.52
N ALA A 17 -7.78 -36.27 -1.61
CA ALA A 17 -8.31 -35.88 -2.92
C ALA A 17 -9.83 -35.67 -2.87
N GLU A 18 -10.56 -36.56 -2.20
CA GLU A 18 -12.01 -36.46 -2.00
C GLU A 18 -12.39 -35.22 -1.19
N LEU A 19 -11.71 -34.95 -0.07
CA LEU A 19 -11.97 -33.77 0.77
C LEU A 19 -11.68 -32.44 0.05
N LEU A 20 -10.67 -32.43 -0.81
CA LEU A 20 -10.28 -31.26 -1.61
C LEU A 20 -11.11 -31.13 -2.90
N GLY A 21 -11.84 -32.18 -3.31
CA GLY A 21 -12.58 -32.19 -4.58
C GLY A 21 -11.67 -32.21 -5.81
N VAL A 22 -10.47 -32.81 -5.73
CA VAL A 22 -9.47 -32.83 -6.81
C VAL A 22 -9.02 -34.26 -7.14
N LYS A 23 -8.22 -34.42 -8.20
CA LYS A 23 -7.59 -35.71 -8.54
C LYS A 23 -6.38 -35.97 -7.63
N PRO A 24 -6.02 -37.25 -7.35
CA PRO A 24 -4.82 -37.59 -6.56
C PRO A 24 -3.52 -36.96 -7.05
N ALA A 25 -3.36 -36.78 -8.36
CA ALA A 25 -2.20 -36.09 -8.94
C ALA A 25 -2.08 -34.62 -8.46
N THR A 26 -3.21 -33.94 -8.26
CA THR A 26 -3.25 -32.56 -7.75
C THR A 26 -2.84 -32.49 -6.27
N VAL A 27 -3.15 -33.53 -5.48
CA VAL A 27 -2.69 -33.63 -4.08
C VAL A 27 -1.16 -33.62 -4.01
N TYR A 28 -0.49 -34.39 -4.88
CA TYR A 28 0.98 -34.36 -4.98
C TYR A 28 1.52 -33.03 -5.50
N ALA A 29 0.77 -32.31 -6.33
CA ALA A 29 1.15 -30.97 -6.74
C ALA A 29 1.12 -29.97 -5.57
N TYR A 30 0.19 -30.11 -4.62
CA TYR A 30 0.19 -29.32 -3.39
C TYR A 30 1.38 -29.63 -2.49
N VAL A 31 1.82 -30.89 -2.44
CA VAL A 31 3.06 -31.27 -1.73
C VAL A 31 4.28 -30.63 -2.37
N SER A 32 4.40 -30.72 -3.70
CA SER A 32 5.52 -30.13 -4.46
C SER A 32 5.63 -28.60 -4.27
N ARG A 33 4.48 -27.94 -4.09
CA ARG A 33 4.40 -26.49 -3.78
C ARG A 33 4.52 -26.16 -2.29
N GLY A 34 4.76 -27.15 -1.42
CA GLY A 34 4.90 -26.96 0.03
C GLY A 34 3.60 -26.61 0.77
N GLN A 35 2.44 -26.86 0.15
CA GLN A 35 1.12 -26.54 0.72
C GLN A 35 0.50 -27.69 1.53
N LEU A 36 1.03 -28.90 1.38
CA LEU A 36 0.70 -30.08 2.19
C LEU A 36 1.96 -30.86 2.54
N THR A 37 2.00 -31.41 3.75
CA THR A 37 3.11 -32.22 4.24
C THR A 37 2.79 -33.71 4.08
N SER A 38 3.49 -34.34 3.14
CA SER A 38 3.40 -35.79 2.93
C SER A 38 4.33 -36.56 3.87
N ARG A 39 3.83 -37.68 4.42
CA ARG A 39 4.67 -38.72 5.03
C ARG A 39 4.35 -40.05 4.37
N ARG A 40 5.35 -40.92 4.20
CA ARG A 40 5.10 -42.29 3.73
C ARG A 40 4.20 -43.02 4.71
N ASP A 41 3.16 -43.66 4.19
CA ASP A 41 2.25 -44.46 4.99
C ASP A 41 2.99 -45.71 5.52
N PRO A 42 2.97 -45.99 6.84
CA PRO A 42 3.60 -47.19 7.40
C PRO A 42 2.93 -48.50 6.96
N VAL A 43 1.66 -48.47 6.53
CA VAL A 43 0.82 -49.66 6.32
C VAL A 43 0.55 -49.94 4.82
N GLY A 44 0.91 -49.03 3.91
CA GLY A 44 0.60 -49.19 2.48
C GLY A 44 1.53 -48.49 1.49
N ARG A 45 1.44 -48.86 0.21
CA ARG A 45 2.07 -48.14 -0.91
C ARG A 45 1.35 -46.80 -1.12
N GLY A 46 1.73 -45.77 -0.36
CA GLY A 46 1.15 -44.43 -0.51
C GLY A 46 1.73 -43.36 0.40
N SER A 47 1.32 -42.11 0.15
CA SER A 47 1.54 -40.98 1.04
C SER A 47 0.33 -40.78 1.94
N SER A 48 0.57 -40.49 3.21
CA SER A 48 -0.42 -40.00 4.16
C SER A 48 -0.29 -38.49 4.34
N PHE A 49 -1.35 -37.85 4.81
CA PHE A 49 -1.48 -36.40 5.02
C PHE A 49 -2.14 -36.11 6.36
N ASP A 50 -1.89 -34.94 6.94
CA ASP A 50 -2.58 -34.51 8.16
C ASP A 50 -3.99 -34.05 7.77
N ALA A 51 -5.03 -34.62 8.42
CA ALA A 51 -6.41 -34.24 8.13
C ALA A 51 -6.67 -32.74 8.34
N ARG A 52 -6.08 -32.11 9.37
CA ARG A 52 -6.28 -30.67 9.65
C ARG A 52 -5.66 -29.79 8.58
N GLU A 53 -4.49 -30.18 8.06
CA GLU A 53 -3.80 -29.45 6.99
C GLU A 53 -4.62 -29.49 5.68
N VAL A 54 -5.18 -30.66 5.37
CA VAL A 54 -6.05 -30.87 4.21
C VAL A 54 -7.37 -30.11 4.33
N GLU A 55 -8.02 -30.15 5.51
CA GLU A 55 -9.25 -29.40 5.77
C GLU A 55 -9.02 -27.88 5.69
N ALA A 56 -7.92 -27.38 6.26
CA ALA A 56 -7.55 -25.97 6.19
C ALA A 56 -7.30 -25.52 4.74
N LEU A 57 -6.66 -26.37 3.93
CA LEU A 57 -6.48 -26.10 2.50
C LEU A 57 -7.83 -26.06 1.76
N ALA A 58 -8.73 -27.01 2.02
CA ALA A 58 -10.07 -27.04 1.43
C ALA A 58 -10.88 -25.77 1.78
N LEU A 59 -10.79 -25.30 3.03
CA LEU A 59 -11.42 -24.05 3.48
C LEU A 59 -10.87 -22.82 2.75
N ARG A 60 -9.54 -22.75 2.53
CA ARG A 60 -8.92 -21.66 1.77
C ARG A 60 -9.36 -21.65 0.31
N SER A 61 -9.30 -22.80 -0.37
CA SER A 61 -9.68 -22.90 -1.79
C SER A 61 -11.16 -22.59 -2.02
N ARG A 62 -12.06 -22.94 -1.10
CA ARG A 62 -13.48 -22.56 -1.19
C ARG A 62 -13.70 -21.05 -1.04
N ARG A 63 -12.94 -20.38 -0.18
CA ARG A 63 -13.00 -18.92 -0.02
C ARG A 63 -12.45 -18.20 -1.26
N GLU A 64 -11.40 -18.73 -1.86
CA GLU A 64 -10.83 -18.23 -3.12
C GLU A 64 -11.79 -18.44 -4.30
N ALA A 65 -12.47 -19.58 -4.38
CA ALA A 65 -13.45 -19.87 -5.43
C ALA A 65 -14.77 -19.10 -5.27
N ALA A 66 -15.11 -18.67 -4.05
CA ALA A 66 -16.26 -17.82 -3.76
C ALA A 66 -15.97 -16.32 -4.03
N ALA A 67 -14.72 -15.96 -4.32
CA ALA A 67 -14.40 -14.62 -4.80
C ALA A 67 -14.93 -14.46 -6.23
N PRO A 68 -15.55 -13.32 -6.58
CA PRO A 68 -16.06 -13.09 -7.92
C PRO A 68 -14.94 -13.22 -8.97
N PRO A 69 -15.23 -13.77 -10.16
CA PRO A 69 -14.24 -13.92 -11.22
C PRO A 69 -13.75 -12.53 -11.64
N GLY A 70 -12.47 -12.24 -11.41
CA GLY A 70 -11.87 -10.91 -11.58
C GLY A 70 -11.24 -10.32 -10.31
N ALA A 71 -11.28 -11.03 -9.17
CA ALA A 71 -10.48 -10.69 -8.00
C ALA A 71 -8.98 -10.83 -8.30
N GLU A 72 -8.42 -9.74 -8.80
CA GLU A 72 -6.99 -9.42 -8.82
C GLU A 72 -6.34 -9.82 -7.49
N LEU A 73 -5.05 -10.16 -7.54
CA LEU A 73 -4.18 -10.45 -6.40
C LEU A 73 -4.54 -9.61 -5.15
N SER A 74 -5.38 -10.16 -4.26
CA SER A 74 -5.84 -9.40 -3.10
C SER A 74 -4.74 -9.41 -2.05
N VAL A 75 -3.93 -8.35 -2.01
CA VAL A 75 -2.97 -8.15 -0.93
C VAL A 75 -3.76 -7.83 0.34
N ARG A 76 -3.60 -8.64 1.38
CA ARG A 76 -4.17 -8.32 2.70
C ARG A 76 -3.38 -7.17 3.30
N THR A 77 -4.04 -6.04 3.53
CA THR A 77 -3.45 -4.87 4.19
C THR A 77 -4.14 -4.62 5.53
N SER A 78 -3.44 -3.94 6.43
CA SER A 78 -3.97 -3.41 7.69
C SER A 78 -4.05 -1.88 7.67
N LEU A 79 -4.10 -1.28 6.46
CA LEU A 79 -4.03 0.17 6.26
C LEU A 79 -5.39 0.83 6.18
N THR A 80 -6.29 0.35 5.32
CA THR A 80 -7.58 1.02 5.08
C THR A 80 -8.72 0.02 5.10
N LEU A 81 -9.74 0.29 5.90
CA LEU A 81 -11.03 -0.39 5.87
C LEU A 81 -12.06 0.56 5.29
N ILE A 82 -12.75 0.14 4.23
CA ILE A 82 -13.82 0.93 3.59
C ILE A 82 -15.14 0.18 3.80
N GLU A 83 -16.07 0.84 4.49
CA GLU A 83 -17.46 0.42 4.70
C GLU A 83 -18.39 1.35 3.88
N PRO A 84 -19.67 1.01 3.69
CA PRO A 84 -20.58 1.80 2.85
C PRO A 84 -20.65 3.30 3.21
N ASP A 85 -20.61 3.63 4.50
CA ASP A 85 -20.80 5.00 5.00
C ASP A 85 -19.57 5.60 5.68
N ARG A 86 -18.51 4.81 5.87
CA ARG A 86 -17.33 5.19 6.65
C ARG A 86 -16.09 4.49 6.14
N TYR A 87 -14.94 5.08 6.43
CA TYR A 87 -13.67 4.41 6.22
C TYR A 87 -12.71 4.76 7.34
N TYR A 88 -11.78 3.83 7.55
CA TYR A 88 -10.86 3.83 8.68
C TYR A 88 -9.46 3.65 8.15
N PHE A 89 -8.55 4.46 8.68
CA PHE A 89 -7.13 4.29 8.52
C PHE A 89 -6.61 3.55 9.75
N ARG A 90 -5.93 2.41 9.59
CA ARG A 90 -5.38 1.57 10.69
C ARG A 90 -6.33 1.40 11.89
N GLY A 91 -7.64 1.26 11.62
CA GLY A 91 -8.69 1.11 12.64
C GLY A 91 -9.25 2.39 13.27
N VAL A 92 -8.81 3.58 12.84
CA VAL A 92 -9.31 4.89 13.30
C VAL A 92 -10.14 5.55 12.19
N ASP A 93 -11.29 6.10 12.56
CA ASP A 93 -12.20 6.82 11.65
C ASP A 93 -11.45 7.95 10.91
N ALA A 94 -11.48 7.92 9.57
CA ALA A 94 -10.69 8.82 8.74
C ALA A 94 -11.14 10.28 8.86
N VAL A 95 -12.44 10.53 9.05
CA VAL A 95 -12.97 11.89 9.25
C VAL A 95 -12.53 12.43 10.61
N HIS A 96 -12.58 11.60 11.65
CA HIS A 96 -12.05 11.95 12.96
C HIS A 96 -10.56 12.31 12.89
N LEU A 97 -9.77 11.53 12.14
CA LEU A 97 -8.35 11.77 11.96
C LEU A 97 -8.09 13.09 11.22
N ALA A 98 -8.75 13.31 10.08
CA ALA A 98 -8.62 14.54 9.27
C ALA A 98 -9.06 15.81 10.01
N SER A 99 -9.97 15.69 10.99
CA SER A 99 -10.39 16.83 11.82
C SER A 99 -9.36 17.26 12.88
N ARG A 100 -8.39 16.40 13.21
CA ARG A 100 -7.45 16.59 14.33
C ARG A 100 -5.98 16.65 13.95
N TYR A 101 -5.63 16.10 12.78
CA TYR A 101 -4.25 15.92 12.34
C TYR A 101 -4.08 16.50 10.94
N ARG A 102 -2.84 16.87 10.64
CA ARG A 102 -2.44 17.40 9.34
C ARG A 102 -2.07 16.26 8.39
N TYR A 103 -2.12 16.55 7.10
CA TYR A 103 -1.82 15.56 6.05
C TYR A 103 -0.50 14.82 6.30
N GLU A 104 0.60 15.54 6.56
CA GLU A 104 1.91 14.91 6.75
C GLU A 104 1.97 14.03 8.01
N GLU A 105 1.25 14.38 9.07
CA GLU A 105 1.18 13.58 10.30
C GLU A 105 0.43 12.27 10.05
N VAL A 106 -0.68 12.34 9.31
CA VAL A 106 -1.48 11.17 8.93
C VAL A 106 -0.73 10.26 7.97
N ALA A 107 -0.01 10.83 7.00
CA ALA A 107 0.86 10.08 6.09
C ALA A 107 1.91 9.26 6.86
N GLU A 108 2.63 9.89 7.80
CA GLU A 108 3.60 9.21 8.65
C GLU A 108 2.99 8.06 9.44
N TRP A 109 1.78 8.26 9.98
CA TRP A 109 1.09 7.22 10.74
C TRP A 109 0.58 6.08 9.86
N LEU A 110 0.10 6.36 8.65
CA LEU A 110 -0.23 5.31 7.69
C LEU A 110 0.99 4.46 7.35
N TRP A 111 2.13 5.10 7.07
CA TRP A 111 3.35 4.41 6.68
C TRP A 111 3.99 3.65 7.84
N THR A 112 4.17 4.29 8.99
CA THR A 112 5.01 3.77 10.09
C THR A 112 4.21 3.26 11.29
N GLY A 113 2.93 3.61 11.40
CA GLY A 113 2.15 3.40 12.62
C GLY A 113 2.46 4.40 13.74
N THR A 114 3.42 5.32 13.54
CA THR A 114 3.76 6.37 14.50
C THR A 114 3.22 7.72 14.05
N LEU A 115 2.79 8.56 15.01
CA LEU A 115 2.11 9.83 14.71
C LEU A 115 2.96 11.02 15.17
N PRO A 116 4.06 11.33 14.47
CA PRO A 116 4.96 12.42 14.84
C PRO A 116 4.25 13.76 14.65
N ARG A 117 4.04 14.48 15.76
CA ARG A 117 3.42 15.80 15.72
C ARG A 117 4.29 16.79 14.97
N GLY A 118 3.67 17.54 14.08
CA GLY A 118 4.35 18.55 13.29
C GLY A 118 5.25 18.01 12.19
N ALA A 119 5.03 16.78 11.71
CA ALA A 119 5.70 16.21 10.54
C ALA A 119 5.75 17.20 9.35
N ARG A 120 6.85 17.15 8.59
CA ARG A 120 7.07 17.97 7.39
C ARG A 120 7.78 17.16 6.32
N PHE A 121 7.30 17.32 5.10
CA PHE A 121 7.91 16.75 3.91
C PHE A 121 8.66 17.83 3.14
N THR A 122 9.90 17.54 2.76
CA THR A 122 10.78 18.49 2.08
C THR A 122 11.26 17.90 0.77
N ALA A 123 11.18 18.68 -0.31
CA ALA A 123 11.70 18.30 -1.60
C ALA A 123 13.22 18.53 -1.66
N PRO A 124 14.03 17.51 -1.97
CA PRO A 124 15.46 17.69 -2.21
C PRO A 124 15.68 18.65 -3.40
N PRO A 125 16.61 19.63 -3.30
CA PRO A 125 16.82 20.62 -4.36
C PRO A 125 17.15 20.01 -5.73
N GLU A 126 17.94 18.94 -5.76
CA GLU A 126 18.33 18.27 -7.01
C GLU A 126 17.15 17.58 -7.69
N ALA A 127 16.39 16.78 -6.94
CA ALA A 127 15.17 16.12 -7.43
C ALA A 127 14.13 17.13 -7.91
N LEU A 128 13.89 18.19 -7.13
CA LEU A 128 12.98 19.27 -7.50
C LEU A 128 13.45 20.02 -8.76
N GLY A 129 14.75 20.30 -8.87
CA GLY A 129 15.34 20.94 -10.03
C GLY A 129 15.18 20.09 -11.30
N ALA A 130 15.44 18.78 -11.20
CA ALA A 130 15.24 17.85 -12.31
C ALA A 130 13.76 17.77 -12.73
N ALA A 131 12.86 17.60 -11.76
CA ALA A 131 11.42 17.54 -12.01
C ALA A 131 10.89 18.83 -12.67
N ARG A 132 11.28 20.01 -12.19
CA ARG A 132 10.89 21.30 -12.78
C ARG A 132 11.37 21.46 -14.21
N ARG A 133 12.63 21.11 -14.51
CA ARG A 133 13.18 21.18 -15.88
C ARG A 133 12.43 20.25 -16.82
N ALA A 134 12.12 19.03 -16.38
CA ALA A 134 11.40 18.06 -17.19
C ALA A 134 9.94 18.49 -17.45
N VAL A 135 9.26 19.02 -16.42
CA VAL A 135 7.90 19.57 -16.57
C VAL A 135 7.88 20.80 -17.49
N ALA A 136 8.87 21.68 -17.38
CA ALA A 136 8.97 22.88 -18.23
C ALA A 136 9.22 22.55 -19.71
N ALA A 137 9.71 21.35 -20.03
CA ALA A 137 9.90 20.90 -21.40
C ALA A 137 8.62 20.35 -22.05
N LEU A 138 7.54 20.17 -21.28
CA LEU A 138 6.27 19.68 -21.80
C LEU A 138 5.47 20.78 -22.52
N PRO A 139 4.64 20.42 -23.50
CA PRO A 139 3.70 21.36 -24.12
C PRO A 139 2.81 22.08 -23.09
N GLU A 140 2.45 23.33 -23.38
CA GLU A 140 1.64 24.16 -22.47
C GLU A 140 0.28 23.52 -22.13
N HIS A 141 -0.29 22.78 -23.08
CA HIS A 141 -1.58 22.09 -22.93
C HIS A 141 -1.49 20.76 -22.17
N SER A 142 -0.32 20.31 -21.74
CA SER A 142 -0.20 19.08 -20.95
C SER A 142 -1.01 19.19 -19.66
N GLY A 143 -1.68 18.10 -19.25
CA GLY A 143 -2.45 18.09 -18.02
C GLY A 143 -1.57 17.97 -16.77
N PRO A 144 -2.10 18.25 -15.56
CA PRO A 144 -1.36 18.02 -14.31
C PRO A 144 -0.85 16.59 -14.16
N ILE A 145 -1.66 15.58 -14.53
CA ILE A 145 -1.26 14.17 -14.42
C ILE A 145 -0.06 13.83 -15.31
N ASP A 146 0.02 14.36 -16.53
CA ASP A 146 1.17 14.13 -17.42
C ASP A 146 2.44 14.76 -16.86
N ARG A 147 2.31 15.98 -16.33
CA ARG A 147 3.42 16.67 -15.64
C ARG A 147 3.90 15.88 -14.43
N LEU A 148 2.99 15.33 -13.62
CA LEU A 148 3.33 14.52 -12.44
C LEU A 148 4.08 13.23 -12.82
N ARG A 149 3.65 12.55 -13.90
CA ARG A 149 4.36 11.35 -14.41
C ARG A 149 5.79 11.67 -14.82
N VAL A 150 5.98 12.76 -15.58
CA VAL A 150 7.31 13.20 -16.03
C VAL A 150 8.17 13.68 -14.87
N ALA A 151 7.60 14.44 -13.94
CA ALA A 151 8.27 14.86 -12.71
C ALA A 151 8.76 13.66 -11.89
N THR A 152 7.94 12.60 -11.77
CA THR A 152 8.30 11.36 -11.05
C THR A 152 9.53 10.70 -11.69
N ALA A 153 9.50 10.50 -13.01
CA ALA A 153 10.63 9.88 -13.72
C ALA A 153 11.91 10.72 -13.60
N ALA A 154 11.80 12.04 -13.72
CA ALA A 154 12.94 12.95 -13.60
C ALA A 154 13.49 13.05 -12.17
N ALA A 155 12.65 12.97 -11.14
CA ALA A 155 13.10 12.92 -9.75
C ALA A 155 13.79 11.59 -9.44
N ALA A 156 13.23 10.47 -9.89
CA ALA A 156 13.76 9.13 -9.61
C ALA A 156 15.19 8.92 -10.12
N VAL A 157 15.58 9.55 -11.24
CA VAL A 157 16.97 9.42 -11.76
C VAL A 157 18.00 10.14 -10.89
N THR A 158 17.58 11.10 -10.08
CA THR A 158 18.46 11.84 -9.15
C THR A 158 18.64 11.14 -7.80
N ASP A 159 17.79 10.15 -7.48
CA ASP A 159 17.85 9.46 -6.20
C ASP A 159 18.98 8.40 -6.22
N PRO A 160 20.05 8.58 -5.43
CA PRO A 160 21.15 7.60 -5.35
C PRO A 160 20.71 6.29 -4.68
N LEU A 161 19.62 6.31 -3.91
CA LEU A 161 19.08 5.17 -3.18
C LEU A 161 17.88 4.54 -3.89
N ARG A 162 17.60 4.87 -5.15
CA ARG A 162 16.40 4.39 -5.88
C ARG A 162 16.23 2.87 -6.01
N PHE A 163 17.29 2.10 -5.73
CA PHE A 163 17.28 0.64 -5.75
C PHE A 163 17.36 0.03 -4.35
N ASP A 164 17.51 0.86 -3.31
CA ASP A 164 17.47 0.44 -1.93
C ASP A 164 16.00 0.24 -1.52
N LEU A 165 15.67 -0.99 -1.13
CA LEU A 165 14.32 -1.40 -0.73
C LEU A 165 14.18 -1.51 0.80
N SER A 166 15.17 -1.01 1.55
CA SER A 166 15.04 -0.88 3.00
C SER A 166 13.87 0.05 3.36
N GLU A 167 13.23 -0.23 4.50
CA GLU A 167 12.12 0.57 4.98
C GLU A 167 12.49 2.05 5.10
N GLU A 168 13.69 2.35 5.62
CA GLU A 168 14.19 3.72 5.77
C GLU A 168 14.32 4.43 4.42
N ALA A 169 14.93 3.78 3.41
CA ALA A 169 15.08 4.36 2.08
C ALA A 169 13.72 4.63 1.43
N VAL A 170 12.80 3.66 1.47
CA VAL A 170 11.46 3.80 0.88
C VAL A 170 10.66 4.93 1.55
N LEU A 171 10.68 5.01 2.89
CA LEU A 171 10.04 6.11 3.62
C LEU A 171 10.68 7.46 3.29
N GLY A 172 12.02 7.50 3.17
CA GLY A 172 12.76 8.68 2.74
C GLY A 172 12.31 9.16 1.35
N SER A 173 12.26 8.26 0.38
CA SER A 173 11.79 8.55 -0.99
C SER A 173 10.34 9.03 -0.97
N ALA A 174 9.44 8.42 -0.19
CA ALA A 174 8.04 8.86 -0.06
C ALA A 174 7.92 10.30 0.48
N ARG A 175 8.64 10.62 1.57
CA ARG A 175 8.69 11.97 2.17
C ARG A 175 9.27 13.02 1.22
N CYS A 176 10.16 12.63 0.31
CA CYS A 176 10.79 13.54 -0.65
C CYS A 176 9.93 13.72 -1.91
N LEU A 177 9.30 12.64 -2.38
CA LEU A 177 8.62 12.61 -3.67
C LEU A 177 7.36 13.49 -3.67
N VAL A 178 6.53 13.40 -2.63
CA VAL A 178 5.27 14.17 -2.53
C VAL A 178 5.46 15.69 -2.70
N PRO A 179 6.33 16.38 -1.93
CA PRO A 179 6.58 17.81 -2.12
C PRO A 179 7.34 18.11 -3.42
N THR A 180 8.15 17.17 -3.93
CA THR A 180 8.84 17.31 -5.22
C THR A 180 7.82 17.40 -6.36
N LEU A 181 6.82 16.53 -6.34
CA LEU A 181 5.74 16.50 -7.33
C LEU A 181 4.89 17.77 -7.30
N VAL A 182 4.50 18.23 -6.11
CA VAL A 182 3.77 19.50 -5.95
C VAL A 182 4.63 20.68 -6.43
N GLY A 183 5.89 20.74 -6.02
CA GLY A 183 6.81 21.83 -6.38
C GLY A 183 7.20 21.86 -7.86
N ALA A 184 6.98 20.78 -8.61
CA ALA A 184 7.24 20.68 -10.04
C ALA A 184 6.10 21.21 -10.92
N LEU A 185 4.88 21.30 -10.39
CA LEU A 185 3.75 21.92 -11.10
C LEU A 185 4.01 23.42 -11.32
N PRO A 186 3.49 24.04 -12.38
CA PRO A 186 3.60 25.49 -12.55
C PRO A 186 2.84 26.24 -11.45
N GLU A 187 3.32 27.44 -11.09
CA GLU A 187 2.57 28.33 -10.20
C GLU A 187 1.44 29.03 -10.98
N VAL A 188 0.32 29.25 -10.30
CA VAL A 188 -0.80 30.01 -10.82
C VAL A 188 -0.74 31.39 -10.17
N GLY A 189 -0.54 32.44 -10.97
CA GLY A 189 -0.42 33.81 -10.48
C GLY A 189 1.02 34.24 -10.17
N ALA A 190 1.16 35.33 -9.41
CA ALA A 190 2.47 35.90 -9.09
C ALA A 190 3.24 35.01 -8.09
N ALA A 191 4.50 34.71 -8.40
CA ALA A 191 5.40 34.03 -7.50
C ALA A 191 5.63 34.88 -6.24
N GLY A 192 5.15 34.44 -5.08
CA GLY A 192 5.20 35.32 -3.90
C GLY A 192 4.93 34.71 -2.54
N TRP A 193 4.18 33.61 -2.44
CA TRP A 193 3.75 33.14 -1.12
C TRP A 193 4.74 32.10 -0.55
N ARG A 194 5.88 32.57 -0.02
CA ARG A 194 6.79 31.72 0.76
C ARG A 194 6.05 31.28 2.04
N GLY A 195 5.68 30.00 2.09
CA GLY A 195 4.90 29.41 3.16
C GLY A 195 5.71 28.80 4.31
N ASP A 196 5.00 28.24 5.29
CA ASP A 196 5.51 27.42 6.39
C ASP A 196 6.01 26.02 5.96
N GLY A 197 6.25 25.84 4.66
CA GLY A 197 6.74 24.60 4.07
C GLY A 197 5.71 23.45 3.98
N ARG A 198 4.48 23.63 4.47
CA ARG A 198 3.45 22.58 4.44
C ARG A 198 2.92 22.28 3.05
N LEU A 199 2.55 21.03 2.82
CA LEU A 199 2.12 20.56 1.51
C LEU A 199 0.85 21.28 1.02
N ALA A 200 -0.16 21.47 1.88
CA ALA A 200 -1.39 22.17 1.51
C ALA A 200 -1.11 23.59 0.98
N ARG A 201 -0.21 24.34 1.63
CA ARG A 201 0.17 25.68 1.18
C ARG A 201 1.01 25.65 -0.10
N GLN A 202 1.93 24.69 -0.23
CA GLN A 202 2.71 24.53 -1.46
C GLN A 202 1.80 24.20 -2.65
N LEU A 203 0.76 23.38 -2.44
CA LEU A 203 -0.20 23.00 -3.46
C LEU A 203 -1.15 24.16 -3.80
N TRP A 204 -1.55 24.97 -2.83
CA TRP A 204 -2.43 26.13 -3.03
C TRP A 204 -1.96 27.03 -4.18
N SER A 205 -0.67 27.40 -4.21
CA SER A 205 -0.12 28.26 -5.26
C SER A 205 -0.05 27.59 -6.64
N ARG A 206 -0.25 26.27 -6.72
CA ARG A 206 -0.34 25.50 -7.99
C ARG A 206 -1.79 25.37 -8.45
N LEU A 207 -2.76 25.63 -7.58
CA LEU A 207 -4.19 25.50 -7.86
C LEU A 207 -4.85 26.86 -8.16
N THR A 208 -4.37 27.94 -7.55
CA THR A 208 -5.02 29.26 -7.67
C THR A 208 -4.05 30.42 -7.46
N ALA A 209 -4.37 31.56 -8.11
CA ALA A 209 -3.67 32.84 -7.92
C ALA A 209 -4.18 33.63 -6.70
N ARG A 210 -5.20 33.12 -6.00
CA ARG A 210 -5.78 33.77 -4.82
C ARG A 210 -4.80 33.71 -3.66
N GLU A 211 -4.74 34.80 -2.89
CA GLU A 211 -4.01 34.81 -1.63
C GLU A 211 -4.59 33.74 -0.68
N PRO A 212 -3.74 32.94 -0.01
CA PRO A 212 -4.21 31.87 0.85
C PRO A 212 -4.86 32.42 2.13
N ASP A 213 -6.14 32.12 2.28
CA ASP A 213 -6.91 32.31 3.51
C ASP A 213 -6.69 31.10 4.47
N PRO A 214 -6.51 31.31 5.80
CA PRO A 214 -6.30 30.21 6.75
C PRO A 214 -7.37 29.12 6.73
N ASP A 215 -8.65 29.48 6.60
CA ASP A 215 -9.74 28.51 6.58
C ASP A 215 -9.72 27.70 5.27
N ALA A 216 -9.47 28.37 4.14
CA ALA A 216 -9.31 27.69 2.85
C ALA A 216 -8.12 26.71 2.84
N LEU A 217 -6.99 27.07 3.46
CA LEU A 217 -5.86 26.15 3.62
C LEU A 217 -6.18 24.97 4.54
N ALA A 218 -6.95 25.19 5.61
CA ALA A 218 -7.39 24.11 6.50
C ALA A 218 -8.32 23.13 5.77
N VAL A 219 -9.22 23.63 4.91
CA VAL A 219 -10.07 22.79 4.06
C VAL A 219 -9.23 21.99 3.06
N LEU A 220 -8.22 22.59 2.45
CA LEU A 220 -7.33 21.87 1.52
C LEU A 220 -6.53 20.77 2.23
N ASP A 221 -5.97 21.05 3.41
CA ASP A 221 -5.26 20.06 4.24
C ASP A 221 -6.17 18.90 4.68
N LEU A 222 -7.41 19.22 5.07
CA LEU A 222 -8.43 18.22 5.38
C LEU A 222 -8.76 17.36 4.16
N ALA A 223 -8.95 17.97 2.98
CA ALA A 223 -9.22 17.24 1.75
C ALA A 223 -8.06 16.31 1.37
N LEU A 224 -6.81 16.78 1.49
CA LEU A 224 -5.63 15.94 1.27
C LEU A 224 -5.59 14.75 2.24
N THR A 225 -5.96 14.96 3.50
CA THR A 225 -5.97 13.91 4.53
C THR A 225 -7.06 12.87 4.30
N LEU A 226 -8.22 13.27 3.79
CA LEU A 226 -9.32 12.35 3.45
C LEU A 226 -9.05 11.54 2.18
N LEU A 227 -8.16 12.01 1.30
CA LEU A 227 -7.86 11.42 -0.01
C LEU A 227 -6.48 10.74 -0.08
N ILE A 228 -5.86 10.48 1.07
CA ILE A 228 -4.52 9.89 1.16
C ILE A 228 -4.49 8.39 0.86
#